data_AF-A0A2T0MN84-F1
#
_entry.id   AF-A0A2T0MN84-F1
#
_cell.length_a   1.000
_cell.length_b   1.000
_cell.length_c   1.000
_cell.angle_alpha   90.00
_cell.angle_beta   90.00
_cell.angle_gamma   90.00
#
_symmetry.space_group_name_H-M   'P 1'
#
loop_
_entity.id
_entity.type
_entity.pdbx_description
1 polymer ?
#
loop_
_entity_poly.entity_id
_entity_poly.type
_entity_poly.pdbx_seq_one_letter_code
_entity_poly.pdbx_strand_id
1 'polypeptide(L)'
;MTVDPVLSRTEHHHHSHRHLVDMFDAGERADEAGAVDAIVVPTIRHPRWLTHAIHLAGAISCPLVSLHSRWSDAGQAAGWMPHNVDFLAIDIGDPDGLNLPDFATTALLRGTPFPRTTDLSAKRNTALVLARLMGWRRIVFLDDDIEVGSPQDVTRAAELLDSYDAVGMQIDGYPDNSVVCHAHRETGGYQDSFVGGGALAVETTRSPSFFPNVYNEDWFYLLTDASLRRLAVTGKVKQRPFDPFDQQVRARDQELGDVLAEGVYWLLDKDPQQGWKPATDPAHWICFLDARDRFIADILDRVRQLPVDDRRRRAMESSLLAARGRLHRIEPDFCVAYLKAWLEDRRRWGDHLNAIPQLGPHPQDVMKWLIKDGATTLRWWKSLRFAY
;
A
#
# COMPACT_ATOMS: atom_id res chain seq x y z
N MET A 1 -12.47 6.97 -39.60
CA MET A 1 -12.54 8.08 -38.63
C MET A 1 -13.48 7.66 -37.52
N THR A 2 -12.93 6.95 -36.55
CA THR A 2 -13.61 6.58 -35.31
C THR A 2 -13.49 7.75 -34.35
N VAL A 3 -14.64 8.19 -33.84
CA VAL A 3 -14.78 9.32 -32.91
C VAL A 3 -14.18 8.88 -31.58
N ASP A 4 -13.14 9.57 -31.11
CA ASP A 4 -12.64 9.45 -29.74
C ASP A 4 -13.77 9.85 -28.78
N PRO A 5 -14.15 9.00 -27.81
CA PRO A 5 -15.09 9.41 -26.77
C PRO A 5 -14.40 10.49 -25.94
N VAL A 6 -15.03 11.66 -25.84
CA VAL A 6 -14.59 12.77 -24.99
C VAL A 6 -14.54 12.26 -23.54
N LEU A 7 -13.35 11.83 -23.11
CA LEU A 7 -13.06 11.54 -21.72
C LEU A 7 -13.35 12.81 -20.94
N SER A 8 -14.28 12.73 -19.99
CA SER A 8 -14.55 13.80 -19.03
C SER A 8 -13.28 14.02 -18.20
N ARG A 9 -12.40 14.90 -18.67
CA ARG A 9 -11.34 15.50 -17.85
C ARG A 9 -12.04 16.42 -16.86
N THR A 10 -12.23 15.97 -15.63
CA THR A 10 -12.54 16.90 -14.55
C THR A 10 -11.29 17.74 -14.31
N GLU A 11 -11.38 19.06 -14.51
CA GLU A 11 -10.23 19.99 -14.33
C GLU A 11 -9.62 19.94 -12.92
N HIS A 12 -10.34 19.35 -11.96
CA HIS A 12 -10.01 19.29 -10.55
C HIS A 12 -9.41 17.94 -10.10
N HIS A 13 -9.17 17.00 -11.02
CA HIS A 13 -8.62 15.69 -10.69
C HIS A 13 -7.68 15.15 -11.78
N HIS A 14 -6.53 14.59 -11.38
CA HIS A 14 -5.64 13.88 -12.29
C HIS A 14 -6.08 12.41 -12.41
N HIS A 15 -6.53 12.02 -13.59
CA HIS A 15 -7.12 10.69 -13.80
C HIS A 15 -6.10 9.54 -13.89
N SER A 16 -4.80 9.83 -14.02
CA SER A 16 -3.75 8.81 -14.12
C SER A 16 -2.36 9.39 -13.81
N HIS A 17 -1.57 8.65 -13.02
CA HIS A 17 -0.15 8.93 -12.73
C HIS A 17 0.80 8.00 -13.51
N ARG A 18 0.30 7.22 -14.47
CA ARG A 18 1.11 6.19 -15.16
C ARG A 18 2.32 6.71 -15.91
N HIS A 19 2.37 8.01 -16.21
CA HIS A 19 3.54 8.62 -16.86
C HIS A 19 4.71 8.83 -15.90
N LEU A 20 4.51 8.64 -14.58
CA LEU A 20 5.56 8.69 -13.57
C LEU A 20 6.35 7.37 -13.44
N VAL A 21 5.98 6.32 -14.18
CA VAL A 21 6.55 4.97 -14.03
C VAL A 21 7.01 4.39 -15.35
N ASP A 22 8.06 3.57 -15.29
CA ASP A 22 8.53 2.81 -16.44
C ASP A 22 7.67 1.56 -16.62
N MET A 23 7.02 1.44 -17.78
CA MET A 23 6.14 0.30 -18.09
C MET A 23 6.92 -0.78 -18.84
N PHE A 24 6.86 -2.02 -18.35
CA PHE A 24 7.45 -3.20 -19.00
C PHE A 24 6.38 -4.21 -19.38
N ASP A 25 6.38 -4.59 -20.67
CA ASP A 25 5.43 -5.57 -21.19
C ASP A 25 5.73 -6.98 -20.66
N ALA A 26 4.67 -7.76 -20.42
CA ALA A 26 4.78 -9.12 -19.93
C ALA A 26 5.49 -10.11 -20.88
N GLY A 27 5.88 -9.66 -22.08
CA GLY A 27 6.54 -10.45 -23.12
C GLY A 27 8.04 -10.19 -23.28
N GLU A 28 8.59 -9.15 -22.63
CA GLU A 28 10.05 -8.93 -22.68
C GLU A 28 10.75 -10.01 -21.85
N ARG A 29 11.69 -10.72 -22.50
CA ARG A 29 12.48 -11.77 -21.88
C ARG A 29 13.41 -11.12 -20.86
N ALA A 30 13.27 -11.53 -19.62
CA ALA A 30 14.36 -11.42 -18.69
C ALA A 30 15.36 -12.53 -18.96
N ASP A 31 16.64 -12.17 -18.93
CA ASP A 31 17.73 -13.08 -19.26
C ASP A 31 18.04 -14.07 -18.11
N GLU A 32 17.60 -13.79 -16.88
CA GLU A 32 17.70 -14.69 -15.72
C GLU A 32 16.51 -14.55 -14.77
N ALA A 33 16.05 -15.66 -14.18
CA ALA A 33 15.00 -15.65 -13.15
C ALA A 33 15.51 -15.00 -11.86
N GLY A 34 15.00 -13.83 -11.50
CA GLY A 34 15.37 -13.13 -10.28
C GLY A 34 14.77 -13.85 -9.08
N ALA A 35 15.63 -14.26 -8.16
CA ALA A 35 15.19 -14.93 -6.94
C ALA A 35 14.34 -13.96 -6.08
N VAL A 36 13.13 -14.40 -5.74
CA VAL A 36 12.27 -13.78 -4.73
C VAL A 36 12.63 -14.39 -3.38
N ASP A 37 13.06 -13.57 -2.43
CA ASP A 37 13.49 -14.04 -1.12
C ASP A 37 12.29 -14.40 -0.22
N ALA A 38 11.17 -13.69 -0.38
CA ALA A 38 9.91 -14.00 0.28
C ALA A 38 8.73 -13.30 -0.39
N ILE A 39 7.56 -13.96 -0.34
CA ILE A 39 6.26 -13.30 -0.52
C ILE A 39 5.71 -13.01 0.87
N VAL A 40 5.27 -11.77 1.10
CA VAL A 40 4.73 -11.28 2.37
C VAL A 40 3.27 -10.91 2.20
N VAL A 41 2.40 -11.52 3.01
CA VAL A 41 0.94 -11.29 2.98
C VAL A 41 0.44 -10.77 4.32
N PRO A 42 0.20 -9.45 4.46
CA PRO A 42 -0.57 -8.94 5.58
C PRO A 42 -2.04 -9.34 5.45
N THR A 43 -2.65 -9.87 6.51
CA THR A 43 -4.04 -10.32 6.47
C THR A 43 -4.80 -10.02 7.76
N ILE A 44 -6.09 -9.71 7.62
CA ILE A 44 -7.07 -9.68 8.71
C ILE A 44 -8.21 -10.66 8.46
N ARG A 45 -8.15 -11.42 7.37
CA ARG A 45 -9.21 -12.30 6.87
C ARG A 45 -8.89 -13.75 7.22
N HIS A 46 -9.90 -14.60 7.18
CA HIS A 46 -9.75 -16.04 7.43
C HIS A 46 -8.63 -16.65 6.53
N PRO A 47 -7.78 -17.56 7.03
CA PRO A 47 -6.62 -18.09 6.29
C PRO A 47 -6.88 -18.66 4.90
N ARG A 48 -8.12 -19.08 4.60
CA ARG A 48 -8.56 -19.46 3.25
C ARG A 48 -8.26 -18.41 2.17
N TRP A 49 -8.18 -17.13 2.53
CA TRP A 49 -7.83 -16.05 1.60
C TRP A 49 -6.39 -16.16 1.11
N LEU A 50 -5.50 -16.80 1.88
CA LEU A 50 -4.10 -17.03 1.50
C LEU A 50 -3.91 -18.07 0.40
N THR A 51 -4.94 -18.80 -0.01
CA THR A 51 -4.84 -19.93 -0.99
C THR A 51 -4.04 -19.55 -2.23
N HIS A 52 -4.27 -18.35 -2.79
CA HIS A 52 -3.54 -17.89 -3.96
C HIS A 52 -2.04 -17.69 -3.66
N ALA A 53 -1.71 -16.96 -2.58
CA ALA A 53 -0.34 -16.72 -2.17
C ALA A 53 0.42 -18.01 -1.84
N ILE A 54 -0.26 -19.01 -1.25
CA ILE A 54 0.31 -20.34 -0.96
C ILE A 54 0.72 -21.04 -2.26
N HIS A 55 -0.17 -21.07 -3.25
CA HIS A 55 0.13 -21.66 -4.56
C HIS A 55 1.25 -20.90 -5.26
N LEU A 56 1.25 -19.58 -5.19
CA LEU A 56 2.24 -18.72 -5.82
C LEU A 56 3.64 -18.95 -5.24
N ALA A 57 3.77 -18.94 -3.91
CA ALA A 57 5.02 -19.21 -3.20
C ALA A 57 5.56 -20.61 -3.52
N GLY A 58 4.69 -21.63 -3.55
CA GLY A 58 5.06 -22.98 -3.96
C GLY A 58 5.51 -23.06 -5.43
N ALA A 59 4.89 -22.31 -6.33
CA ALA A 59 5.21 -22.31 -7.75
C ALA A 59 6.59 -21.68 -8.05
N ILE A 60 6.96 -20.61 -7.33
CA ILE A 60 8.27 -19.95 -7.49
C ILE A 60 9.32 -20.42 -6.46
N SER A 61 8.98 -21.41 -5.63
CA SER A 61 9.85 -21.98 -4.61
C SER A 61 10.47 -20.95 -3.65
N CYS A 62 9.69 -19.96 -3.23
CA CYS A 62 10.11 -19.00 -2.21
C CYS A 62 9.30 -19.19 -0.91
N PRO A 63 9.82 -18.73 0.24
CA PRO A 63 9.04 -18.69 1.46
C PRO A 63 7.83 -17.75 1.39
N LEU A 64 6.74 -18.16 2.05
CA LEU A 64 5.57 -17.35 2.32
C LEU A 64 5.57 -16.86 3.76
N VAL A 65 5.59 -15.54 3.96
CA VAL A 65 5.39 -14.90 5.26
C VAL A 65 3.97 -14.38 5.34
N SER A 66 3.19 -14.83 6.32
CA SER A 66 1.84 -14.31 6.55
C SER A 66 1.74 -13.61 7.90
N LEU A 67 1.22 -12.38 7.91
CA LEU A 67 1.14 -11.50 9.08
C LEU A 67 -0.32 -11.30 9.48
N HIS A 68 -0.72 -11.94 10.57
CA HIS A 68 -2.11 -12.11 10.98
C HIS A 68 -2.51 -11.12 12.07
N SER A 69 -3.76 -10.67 12.06
CA SER A 69 -4.39 -10.01 13.21
C SER A 69 -5.91 -10.07 13.10
N ARG A 70 -6.60 -9.55 14.12
CA ARG A 70 -8.07 -9.43 14.16
C ARG A 70 -8.77 -10.78 13.96
N TRP A 71 -9.37 -11.01 12.78
CA TRP A 71 -10.14 -12.21 12.45
C TRP A 71 -9.29 -13.29 11.75
N SER A 72 -7.98 -13.09 11.67
CA SER A 72 -7.01 -14.04 11.15
C SER A 72 -6.13 -14.58 12.28
N ASP A 73 -5.72 -15.84 12.17
CA ASP A 73 -4.87 -16.53 13.17
C ASP A 73 -3.77 -17.32 12.45
N ALA A 74 -2.52 -17.12 12.87
CA ALA A 74 -1.35 -17.74 12.27
C ALA A 74 -1.27 -19.25 12.50
N GLY A 75 -1.76 -19.75 13.64
CA GLY A 75 -1.83 -21.18 13.92
C GLY A 75 -2.82 -21.89 13.02
N GLN A 76 -3.99 -21.28 12.80
CA GLN A 76 -4.95 -21.75 11.82
C GLN A 76 -4.33 -21.73 10.42
N ALA A 77 -3.65 -20.66 10.01
CA ALA A 77 -3.00 -20.60 8.70
C ALA A 77 -1.92 -21.68 8.51
N ALA A 78 -1.11 -21.94 9.53
CA ALA A 78 -0.11 -23.00 9.51
C ALA A 78 -0.74 -24.39 9.28
N GLY A 79 -1.92 -24.65 9.86
CA GLY A 79 -2.66 -25.90 9.64
C GLY A 79 -3.19 -26.09 8.21
N TRP A 80 -3.28 -25.01 7.41
CA TRP A 80 -3.69 -25.06 6.00
C TRP A 80 -2.51 -25.11 5.05
N MET A 81 -1.28 -24.91 5.54
CA MET A 81 -0.11 -24.81 4.69
C MET A 81 0.31 -26.20 4.17
N PRO A 82 0.48 -26.38 2.85
CA PRO A 82 1.01 -27.63 2.29
C PRO A 82 2.43 -27.92 2.77
N HIS A 83 2.78 -29.20 2.91
CA HIS A 83 4.11 -29.64 3.38
C HIS A 83 5.28 -29.22 2.45
N ASN A 84 4.99 -28.88 1.20
CA ASN A 84 5.97 -28.47 0.20
C ASN A 84 6.16 -26.95 0.09
N VAL A 85 5.48 -26.16 0.93
CA VAL A 85 5.62 -24.70 0.97
C VAL A 85 6.39 -24.31 2.22
N ASP A 86 7.46 -23.54 2.03
CA ASP A 86 8.16 -22.92 3.14
C ASP A 86 7.40 -21.70 3.62
N PHE A 87 7.21 -21.60 4.93
CA PHE A 87 6.39 -20.55 5.49
C PHE A 87 6.83 -20.10 6.86
N LEU A 88 6.42 -18.86 7.17
CA LEU A 88 6.46 -18.24 8.49
C LEU A 88 5.15 -17.48 8.70
N ALA A 89 4.28 -18.01 9.55
CA ALA A 89 3.02 -17.36 9.91
C ALA A 89 3.17 -16.71 11.30
N ILE A 90 2.85 -15.41 11.41
CA ILE A 90 3.08 -14.62 12.62
C ILE A 90 1.79 -13.91 13.01
N ASP A 91 1.37 -14.04 14.26
CA ASP A 91 0.34 -13.18 14.84
C ASP A 91 0.94 -11.83 15.23
N ILE A 92 0.52 -10.79 14.53
CA ILE A 92 0.77 -9.40 14.87
C ILE A 92 -0.32 -8.96 15.85
N GLY A 93 0.05 -8.92 17.13
CA GLY A 93 -0.80 -8.47 18.22
C GLY A 93 -0.93 -6.95 18.24
N ASP A 94 -0.59 -6.33 19.36
CA ASP A 94 -0.58 -4.87 19.49
C ASP A 94 0.60 -4.26 18.70
N PRO A 95 0.34 -3.39 17.69
CA PRO A 95 1.40 -2.71 16.95
C PRO A 95 2.38 -1.92 17.84
N ASP A 96 1.94 -1.42 19.01
CA ASP A 96 2.80 -0.66 19.91
C ASP A 96 3.91 -1.51 20.56
N GLY A 97 3.70 -2.84 20.62
CA GLY A 97 4.68 -3.81 21.11
C GLY A 97 5.72 -4.25 20.08
N LEU A 98 5.53 -3.91 18.79
CA LEU A 98 6.48 -4.23 17.73
C LEU A 98 7.71 -3.35 17.84
N ASN A 99 8.87 -3.89 17.49
CA ASN A 99 10.12 -3.14 17.40
C ASN A 99 10.13 -2.26 16.14
N LEU A 100 9.26 -1.27 16.12
CA LEU A 100 9.17 -0.22 15.11
C LEU A 100 9.48 1.13 15.80
N PRO A 101 10.07 2.09 15.09
CA PRO A 101 10.24 3.43 15.62
C PRO A 101 8.90 4.07 15.98
N ASP A 102 8.89 4.85 17.06
CA ASP A 102 7.73 5.69 17.36
C ASP A 102 7.68 6.83 16.34
N PHE A 103 6.81 6.69 15.33
CA PHE A 103 6.74 7.63 14.22
C PHE A 103 6.09 8.97 14.60
N ALA A 104 6.73 10.08 14.22
CA ALA A 104 6.24 11.45 14.35
C ALA A 104 4.93 11.67 13.59
N THR A 105 4.76 11.06 12.42
CA THR A 105 3.49 11.04 11.68
C THR A 105 2.36 10.46 12.53
N THR A 106 2.59 9.30 13.15
CA THR A 106 1.59 8.66 14.04
C THR A 106 1.30 9.53 15.27
N ALA A 107 2.32 10.13 15.87
CA ALA A 107 2.17 11.06 16.99
C ALA A 107 1.36 12.31 16.59
N LEU A 108 1.57 12.86 15.41
CA LEU A 108 0.85 14.02 14.88
C LEU A 108 -0.64 13.72 14.65
N LEU A 109 -0.98 12.52 14.20
CA LEU A 109 -2.38 12.12 14.03
C LEU A 109 -3.08 11.89 15.36
N ARG A 110 -2.36 11.50 16.42
CA ARG A 110 -2.93 11.16 17.74
C ARG A 110 -3.73 12.34 18.33
N GLY A 111 -4.93 12.04 18.83
CA GLY A 111 -5.82 13.07 19.42
C GLY A 111 -6.53 13.95 18.39
N THR A 112 -6.26 13.76 17.10
CA THR A 112 -7.04 14.37 16.01
C THR A 112 -8.14 13.40 15.54
N PRO A 113 -9.00 13.80 14.59
CA PRO A 113 -9.95 12.88 13.96
C PRO A 113 -9.28 11.83 13.06
N PHE A 114 -8.04 12.09 12.61
CA PHE A 114 -7.34 11.37 11.54
C PHE A 114 -6.62 10.04 11.87
N PRO A 115 -6.49 9.56 13.13
CA PRO A 115 -5.89 8.25 13.38
C PRO A 115 -6.58 7.13 12.61
N ARG A 116 -5.77 6.24 12.03
CA ARG A 116 -6.23 4.97 11.48
C ARG A 116 -6.09 3.86 12.51
N THR A 117 -7.07 2.97 12.55
CA THR A 117 -7.07 1.80 13.44
C THR A 117 -6.57 0.52 12.76
N THR A 118 -6.25 0.59 11.46
CA THR A 118 -5.71 -0.53 10.69
C THR A 118 -4.25 -0.78 11.04
N ASP A 119 -3.82 -2.04 10.98
CA ASP A 119 -2.44 -2.46 11.28
C ASP A 119 -1.61 -2.78 10.03
N LEU A 120 -2.11 -2.43 8.84
CA LEU A 120 -1.45 -2.73 7.56
C LEU A 120 -0.04 -2.13 7.47
N SER A 121 0.10 -0.84 7.81
CA SER A 121 1.39 -0.14 7.89
C SER A 121 2.36 -0.85 8.85
N ALA A 122 1.89 -1.22 10.04
CA ALA A 122 2.72 -1.93 11.02
C ALA A 122 3.20 -3.28 10.47
N LYS A 123 2.30 -4.08 9.88
CA LYS A 123 2.65 -5.37 9.25
C LYS A 123 3.68 -5.21 8.13
N ARG A 124 3.48 -4.26 7.22
CA ARG A 124 4.41 -4.00 6.11
C ARG A 124 5.78 -3.56 6.63
N ASN A 125 5.84 -2.69 7.65
CA ASN A 125 7.10 -2.29 8.26
C ASN A 125 7.78 -3.43 9.04
N THR A 126 7.03 -4.27 9.76
CA THR A 126 7.56 -5.48 10.40
C THR A 126 8.17 -6.42 9.39
N ALA A 127 7.58 -6.54 8.19
CA ALA A 127 8.15 -7.34 7.11
C ALA A 127 9.47 -6.78 6.58
N LEU A 128 9.63 -5.45 6.53
CA LEU A 128 10.91 -4.82 6.16
C LEU A 128 11.98 -5.08 7.22
N VAL A 129 11.63 -5.01 8.51
CA VAL A 129 12.53 -5.39 9.62
C VAL A 129 12.89 -6.88 9.52
N LEU A 130 11.92 -7.74 9.25
CA LEU A 130 12.13 -9.17 9.05
C LEU A 130 13.09 -9.42 7.88
N ALA A 131 12.89 -8.74 6.74
CA ALA A 131 13.78 -8.85 5.59
C ALA A 131 15.22 -8.43 5.95
N ARG A 132 15.37 -7.34 6.71
CA ARG A 132 16.68 -6.91 7.22
C ARG A 132 17.33 -7.98 8.11
N LEU A 133 16.61 -8.54 9.07
CA LEU A 133 17.10 -9.58 9.98
C LEU A 133 17.49 -10.86 9.22
N MET A 134 16.69 -11.25 8.22
CA MET A 134 16.92 -12.45 7.41
C MET A 134 17.97 -12.26 6.31
N GLY A 135 18.40 -11.03 6.04
CA GLY A 135 19.30 -10.70 4.93
C GLY A 135 18.63 -10.79 3.55
N TRP A 136 17.29 -10.76 3.49
CA TRP A 136 16.53 -10.74 2.25
C TRP A 136 16.67 -9.40 1.54
N ARG A 137 16.88 -9.45 0.23
CA ARG A 137 17.08 -8.29 -0.65
C ARG A 137 15.84 -7.95 -1.46
N ARG A 138 15.08 -8.96 -1.88
CA ARG A 138 13.94 -8.84 -2.79
C ARG A 138 12.72 -9.54 -2.19
N ILE A 139 11.83 -8.75 -1.61
CA ILE A 139 10.55 -9.27 -1.09
C ILE A 139 9.38 -8.74 -1.93
N VAL A 140 8.29 -9.50 -1.94
CA VAL A 140 7.05 -9.11 -2.63
C VAL A 140 5.94 -8.97 -1.60
N PHE A 141 5.41 -7.78 -1.45
CA PHE A 141 4.14 -7.55 -0.76
C PHE A 141 2.98 -7.96 -1.65
N LEU A 142 2.07 -8.75 -1.11
CA LEU A 142 0.87 -9.19 -1.79
C LEU A 142 -0.31 -9.14 -0.80
N ASP A 143 -1.35 -8.36 -1.10
CA ASP A 143 -2.55 -8.33 -0.27
C ASP A 143 -3.34 -9.64 -0.43
N ASP A 144 -4.03 -10.07 0.63
CA ASP A 144 -4.70 -11.37 0.69
C ASP A 144 -5.93 -11.51 -0.25
N ASP A 145 -6.32 -10.42 -0.92
CA ASP A 145 -7.41 -10.35 -1.89
C ASP A 145 -6.93 -10.03 -3.32
N ILE A 146 -5.61 -10.09 -3.56
CA ILE A 146 -4.99 -9.92 -4.87
C ILE A 146 -4.57 -11.29 -5.43
N GLU A 147 -4.87 -11.49 -6.71
CA GLU A 147 -4.52 -12.69 -7.47
C GLU A 147 -3.59 -12.33 -8.63
N VAL A 148 -2.36 -12.84 -8.59
CA VAL A 148 -1.38 -12.68 -9.66
C VAL A 148 -1.73 -13.58 -10.84
N GLY A 149 -1.71 -13.02 -12.06
CA GLY A 149 -2.07 -13.76 -13.27
C GLY A 149 -1.09 -14.89 -13.60
N SER A 150 0.19 -14.71 -13.26
CA SER A 150 1.27 -15.64 -13.61
C SER A 150 2.40 -15.60 -12.58
N PRO A 151 2.90 -16.75 -12.08
CA PRO A 151 4.09 -16.77 -11.22
C PRO A 151 5.32 -16.09 -11.82
N GLN A 152 5.46 -16.14 -13.15
CA GLN A 152 6.56 -15.47 -13.87
C GLN A 152 6.50 -13.94 -13.77
N ASP A 153 5.33 -13.36 -13.56
CA ASP A 153 5.22 -11.91 -13.36
C ASP A 153 5.87 -11.48 -12.03
N VAL A 154 5.83 -12.36 -11.02
CA VAL A 154 6.48 -12.12 -9.72
C VAL A 154 8.00 -12.18 -9.84
N THR A 155 8.53 -13.20 -10.52
CA THR A 155 9.98 -13.32 -10.73
C THR A 155 10.48 -12.15 -11.58
N ARG A 156 9.74 -11.74 -12.61
CA ARG A 156 10.08 -10.57 -13.42
C ARG A 156 10.08 -9.27 -12.63
N ALA A 157 9.09 -9.08 -11.76
CA ALA A 157 9.07 -7.93 -10.87
C ALA A 157 10.30 -7.92 -9.95
N ALA A 158 10.74 -9.08 -9.45
CA ALA A 158 11.95 -9.18 -8.64
C ALA A 158 13.25 -8.93 -9.43
N GLU A 159 13.34 -9.36 -10.69
CA GLU A 159 14.50 -9.09 -11.56
C GLU A 159 14.69 -7.60 -11.79
N LEU A 160 13.60 -6.89 -12.06
CA LEU A 160 13.63 -5.44 -12.27
C LEU A 160 14.15 -4.69 -11.02
N LEU A 161 14.11 -5.29 -9.83
CA LEU A 161 14.71 -4.70 -8.62
C LEU A 161 16.25 -4.56 -8.68
N ASP A 162 16.93 -5.15 -9.67
CA ASP A 162 18.34 -4.83 -9.89
C ASP A 162 18.56 -3.41 -10.39
N SER A 163 17.58 -2.83 -11.09
CA SER A 163 17.63 -1.45 -11.60
C SER A 163 16.64 -0.52 -10.92
N TYR A 164 15.55 -1.03 -10.35
CA TYR A 164 14.48 -0.25 -9.74
C TYR A 164 14.43 -0.45 -8.22
N ASP A 165 13.93 0.54 -7.50
CA ASP A 165 13.78 0.45 -6.03
C ASP A 165 12.51 -0.30 -5.65
N ALA A 166 11.48 -0.20 -6.48
CA ALA A 166 10.22 -0.89 -6.33
C ALA A 166 9.60 -1.19 -7.70
N VAL A 167 8.84 -2.28 -7.78
CA VAL A 167 8.18 -2.72 -9.00
C VAL A 167 6.75 -3.13 -8.66
N GLY A 168 5.80 -2.35 -9.16
CA GLY A 168 4.38 -2.64 -9.03
C GLY A 168 3.90 -3.65 -10.08
N MET A 169 2.77 -4.29 -9.80
CA MET A 169 2.03 -5.02 -10.83
C MET A 169 0.75 -4.31 -11.20
N GLN A 170 0.40 -4.34 -12.48
CA GLN A 170 -0.78 -3.63 -12.95
C GLN A 170 -2.06 -4.35 -12.53
N ILE A 171 -2.96 -3.64 -11.87
CA ILE A 171 -4.29 -4.17 -11.55
C ILE A 171 -5.15 -4.18 -12.81
N ASP A 172 -5.59 -5.37 -13.19
CA ASP A 172 -6.50 -5.64 -14.29
C ASP A 172 -7.80 -6.21 -13.70
N GLY A 173 -8.96 -5.63 -14.03
CA GLY A 173 -10.26 -6.02 -13.46
C GLY A 173 -10.79 -5.03 -12.42
N TYR A 174 -11.07 -5.50 -11.20
CA TYR A 174 -11.66 -4.64 -10.16
C TYR A 174 -10.62 -3.60 -9.69
N PRO A 175 -10.91 -2.29 -9.75
CA PRO A 175 -9.90 -1.27 -9.50
C PRO A 175 -9.63 -1.11 -8.00
N ASP A 176 -8.36 -0.90 -7.65
CA ASP A 176 -7.92 -0.62 -6.28
C ASP A 176 -7.85 0.88 -6.05
N ASN A 177 -9.02 1.47 -5.86
CA ASN A 177 -9.18 2.91 -5.73
C ASN A 177 -9.90 3.26 -4.43
N SER A 178 -9.76 4.52 -3.99
CA SER A 178 -10.53 5.01 -2.85
C SER A 178 -12.03 5.02 -3.13
N VAL A 179 -12.84 5.13 -2.07
CA VAL A 179 -14.30 5.18 -2.18
C VAL A 179 -14.77 6.34 -3.06
N VAL A 180 -14.11 7.51 -2.98
CA VAL A 180 -14.41 8.68 -3.83
C VAL A 180 -14.16 8.34 -5.30
N CYS A 181 -13.02 7.72 -5.60
CA CYS A 181 -12.64 7.33 -6.95
C CYS A 181 -13.54 6.22 -7.53
N HIS A 182 -14.03 5.28 -6.71
CA HIS A 182 -15.07 4.32 -7.14
C HIS A 182 -16.37 5.02 -7.52
N ALA A 183 -16.84 5.98 -6.72
CA ALA A 183 -18.04 6.75 -7.05
C ALA A 183 -17.84 7.60 -8.32
N HIS A 184 -16.64 8.16 -8.52
CA HIS A 184 -16.29 8.84 -9.76
C HIS A 184 -16.46 7.91 -10.98
N ARG A 185 -15.88 6.71 -10.93
CA ARG A 185 -15.99 5.70 -12.00
C ARG A 185 -17.42 5.25 -12.24
N GLU A 186 -18.14 4.90 -11.18
CA GLU A 186 -19.54 4.43 -11.28
C GLU A 186 -20.49 5.50 -11.81
N THR A 187 -20.11 6.78 -11.72
CA THR A 187 -20.87 7.91 -12.30
C THR A 187 -20.34 8.39 -13.66
N GLY A 188 -19.53 7.58 -14.34
CA GLY A 188 -19.05 7.83 -15.72
C GLY A 188 -17.72 8.58 -15.81
N GLY A 189 -17.05 8.82 -14.69
CA GLY A 189 -15.70 9.36 -14.64
C GLY A 189 -14.64 8.37 -15.13
N TYR A 190 -13.54 8.91 -15.67
CA TYR A 190 -12.37 8.10 -15.97
C TYR A 190 -11.36 8.21 -14.82
N GLN A 191 -10.93 7.06 -14.30
CA GLN A 191 -9.91 6.98 -13.27
C GLN A 191 -9.08 5.73 -13.49
N ASP A 192 -7.79 5.89 -13.70
CA ASP A 192 -6.81 4.80 -13.74
C ASP A 192 -6.43 4.35 -12.34
N SER A 193 -5.77 3.20 -12.24
CA SER A 193 -5.13 2.76 -10.99
C SER A 193 -3.62 2.97 -11.11
N PHE A 194 -2.99 3.47 -10.05
CA PHE A 194 -1.54 3.61 -9.96
C PHE A 194 -0.91 2.39 -9.29
N VAL A 195 0.41 2.36 -9.15
CA VAL A 195 1.09 1.33 -8.37
C VAL A 195 0.62 1.38 -6.93
N GLY A 196 -0.01 0.30 -6.47
CA GLY A 196 -0.41 0.09 -5.09
C GLY A 196 0.38 -1.03 -4.42
N GLY A 197 0.39 -1.04 -3.10
CA GLY A 197 1.03 -2.03 -2.24
C GLY A 197 0.35 -3.40 -2.28
N GLY A 198 -0.81 -3.52 -2.96
CA GLY A 198 -1.53 -4.77 -3.13
C GLY A 198 -0.74 -5.84 -3.89
N ALA A 199 0.18 -5.43 -4.77
CA ALA A 199 1.18 -6.30 -5.39
C ALA A 199 2.42 -5.47 -5.73
N LEU A 200 3.40 -5.48 -4.81
CA LEU A 200 4.57 -4.61 -4.87
C LEU A 200 5.84 -5.39 -4.51
N ALA A 201 6.73 -5.56 -5.47
CA ALA A 201 8.09 -6.04 -5.23
C ALA A 201 8.96 -4.86 -4.78
N VAL A 202 9.80 -5.07 -3.76
CA VAL A 202 10.67 -4.01 -3.23
C VAL A 202 12.09 -4.48 -3.00
N GLU A 203 13.04 -3.58 -3.26
CA GLU A 203 14.45 -3.75 -2.94
C GLU A 203 14.69 -3.19 -1.52
N THR A 204 15.18 -4.04 -0.63
CA THR A 204 15.20 -3.74 0.82
C THR A 204 16.52 -3.16 1.33
N THR A 205 17.55 -3.01 0.47
CA THR A 205 18.93 -2.76 0.92
C THR A 205 19.52 -1.42 0.50
N ARG A 206 19.18 -0.89 -0.68
CA ARG A 206 19.83 0.30 -1.26
C ARG A 206 19.20 1.61 -0.83
N SER A 207 17.89 1.64 -0.73
CA SER A 207 17.12 2.84 -0.44
C SER A 207 16.04 2.48 0.57
N PRO A 208 16.32 2.48 1.87
CA PRO A 208 15.29 2.14 2.86
C PRO A 208 14.14 3.15 2.82
N SER A 209 12.91 2.66 2.92
CA SER A 209 11.67 3.44 3.10
C SER A 209 10.78 2.70 4.08
N PHE A 210 9.72 3.36 4.52
CA PHE A 210 8.72 2.79 5.41
C PHE A 210 7.30 3.17 4.95
N PHE A 211 6.32 2.45 5.47
CA PHE A 211 4.90 2.67 5.23
C PHE A 211 4.30 3.43 6.43
N PRO A 212 3.99 4.74 6.33
CA PRO A 212 3.36 5.48 7.43
C PRO A 212 1.93 5.00 7.72
N ASN A 213 1.38 5.22 8.92
CA ASN A 213 0.00 4.81 9.24
C ASN A 213 -1.06 5.80 8.72
N VAL A 214 -1.16 5.92 7.39
CA VAL A 214 -2.15 6.73 6.66
C VAL A 214 -2.66 5.91 5.47
N TYR A 215 -3.81 6.23 4.87
CA TYR A 215 -4.24 5.55 3.64
C TYR A 215 -3.33 5.93 2.47
N ASN A 216 -3.16 5.05 1.47
CA ASN A 216 -2.12 5.14 0.44
C ASN A 216 -0.70 5.20 1.05
N GLU A 217 -0.43 4.44 2.12
CA GLU A 217 0.90 4.41 2.75
C GLU A 217 2.02 3.89 1.82
N ASP A 218 1.64 3.10 0.82
CA ASP A 218 2.47 2.65 -0.29
C ASP A 218 2.94 3.81 -1.18
N TRP A 219 2.11 4.81 -1.46
CA TRP A 219 2.52 5.97 -2.24
C TRP A 219 3.61 6.77 -1.53
N PHE A 220 3.58 6.82 -0.20
CA PHE A 220 4.66 7.40 0.60
C PHE A 220 5.92 6.53 0.62
N TYR A 221 5.76 5.20 0.65
CA TYR A 221 6.89 4.30 0.53
C TYR A 221 7.69 4.57 -0.75
N LEU A 222 7.00 4.86 -1.86
CA LEU A 222 7.56 5.12 -3.19
C LEU A 222 8.26 6.48 -3.34
N LEU A 223 8.13 7.40 -2.39
CA LEU A 223 8.78 8.71 -2.46
C LEU A 223 10.23 8.67 -1.98
N THR A 224 11.02 9.66 -2.41
CA THR A 224 12.28 10.10 -1.82
C THR A 224 12.06 11.42 -1.06
N ASP A 225 13.14 12.03 -0.57
CA ASP A 225 13.09 13.34 0.10
C ASP A 225 12.59 14.49 -0.79
N ALA A 226 12.50 14.30 -2.12
CA ALA A 226 11.98 15.33 -3.03
C ALA A 226 11.32 14.80 -4.32
N SER A 227 11.49 13.53 -4.67
CA SER A 227 11.05 12.94 -5.94
C SER A 227 10.36 11.60 -5.74
N LEU A 228 9.92 10.97 -6.83
CA LEU A 228 9.63 9.54 -6.83
C LEU A 228 10.94 8.73 -6.86
N ARG A 229 10.91 7.53 -6.28
CA ARG A 229 11.96 6.52 -6.44
C ARG A 229 11.94 5.96 -7.86
N ARG A 230 12.98 5.19 -8.22
CA ARG A 230 12.95 4.45 -9.49
C ARG A 230 11.86 3.38 -9.40
N LEU A 231 10.77 3.58 -10.13
CA LEU A 231 9.58 2.73 -10.09
C LEU A 231 9.29 2.17 -11.48
N ALA A 232 9.11 0.86 -11.55
CA ALA A 232 8.64 0.17 -12.75
C ALA A 232 7.31 -0.54 -12.50
N VAL A 233 6.63 -0.90 -13.58
CA VAL A 233 5.43 -1.73 -13.57
C VAL A 233 5.59 -2.89 -14.54
N THR A 234 5.29 -4.11 -14.08
CA THR A 234 5.23 -5.29 -14.94
C THR A 234 4.16 -6.27 -14.50
N GLY A 235 3.73 -7.14 -15.42
CA GLY A 235 2.77 -8.18 -15.12
C GLY A 235 1.38 -7.66 -14.76
N LYS A 236 0.48 -8.59 -14.46
CA LYS A 236 -0.91 -8.28 -14.15
C LYS A 236 -1.41 -9.01 -12.91
N VAL A 237 -2.20 -8.31 -12.11
CA VAL A 237 -2.92 -8.86 -10.97
C VAL A 237 -4.40 -8.53 -11.05
N LYS A 238 -5.22 -9.28 -10.33
CA LYS A 238 -6.66 -9.06 -10.21
C LYS A 238 -7.01 -8.87 -8.75
N GLN A 239 -7.71 -7.79 -8.43
CA GLN A 239 -8.32 -7.65 -7.13
C GLN A 239 -9.67 -8.36 -7.09
N ARG A 240 -9.95 -9.05 -5.99
CA ARG A 240 -11.27 -9.62 -5.75
C ARG A 240 -12.31 -8.50 -5.58
N PRO A 241 -13.48 -8.61 -6.23
CA PRO A 241 -14.53 -7.61 -6.07
C PRO A 241 -14.98 -7.46 -4.62
N PHE A 242 -15.22 -6.22 -4.21
CA PHE A 242 -15.82 -5.86 -2.93
C PHE A 242 -16.81 -4.71 -3.11
N ASP A 243 -17.64 -4.44 -2.12
CA ASP A 243 -18.50 -3.26 -2.14
C ASP A 243 -17.77 -2.06 -1.50
N PRO A 244 -17.36 -1.03 -2.25
CA PRO A 244 -16.65 0.13 -1.72
C PRO A 244 -17.54 1.03 -0.85
N PHE A 245 -18.86 0.91 -0.94
CA PHE A 245 -19.81 1.73 -0.20
C PHE A 245 -20.48 0.97 0.96
N ASP A 246 -19.97 -0.22 1.30
CA ASP A 246 -20.49 -1.04 2.40
C ASP A 246 -20.42 -0.31 3.76
N GLN A 247 -19.37 0.50 3.94
CA GLN A 247 -19.04 1.17 5.19
C GLN A 247 -18.63 2.62 4.94
N GLN A 248 -19.51 3.57 5.32
CA GLN A 248 -19.24 5.00 5.18
C GLN A 248 -17.98 5.46 5.94
N VAL A 249 -17.61 4.76 7.01
CA VAL A 249 -16.38 5.06 7.78
C VAL A 249 -15.12 4.86 6.92
N ARG A 250 -15.12 3.92 5.96
CA ARG A 250 -14.01 3.71 5.03
C ARG A 250 -13.70 5.00 4.26
N ALA A 251 -14.72 5.67 3.74
CA ALA A 251 -14.55 6.92 3.00
C ALA A 251 -13.96 8.04 3.88
N ARG A 252 -14.31 8.09 5.18
CA ARG A 252 -13.71 9.03 6.14
C ARG A 252 -12.24 8.72 6.41
N ASP A 253 -11.91 7.45 6.57
CA ASP A 253 -10.57 7.02 6.98
C ASP A 253 -9.57 7.09 5.82
N GLN A 254 -10.06 7.06 4.58
CA GLN A 254 -9.24 7.21 3.37
C GLN A 254 -8.89 8.66 3.03
N GLU A 255 -9.78 9.62 3.31
CA GLU A 255 -9.68 10.97 2.74
C GLU A 255 -8.40 11.72 3.08
N LEU A 256 -7.87 11.62 4.30
CA LEU A 256 -6.59 12.26 4.61
C LEU A 256 -5.45 11.69 3.76
N GLY A 257 -5.42 10.37 3.58
CA GLY A 257 -4.41 9.71 2.76
C GLY A 257 -4.53 10.06 1.29
N ASP A 258 -5.75 10.08 0.75
CA ASP A 258 -6.03 10.58 -0.60
C ASP A 258 -5.53 12.00 -0.76
N VAL A 259 -5.88 12.92 0.15
CA VAL A 259 -5.45 14.33 0.08
C VAL A 259 -3.94 14.45 0.05
N LEU A 260 -3.25 13.79 0.99
CA LEU A 260 -1.80 13.94 1.09
C LEU A 260 -1.07 13.27 -0.09
N ALA A 261 -1.49 12.07 -0.48
CA ALA A 261 -0.87 11.31 -1.57
C ALA A 261 -1.13 11.98 -2.93
N GLU A 262 -2.38 12.26 -3.28
CA GLU A 262 -2.75 12.94 -4.52
C GLU A 262 -2.16 14.35 -4.57
N GLY A 263 -2.17 15.09 -3.46
CA GLY A 263 -1.60 16.43 -3.40
C GLY A 263 -0.10 16.47 -3.67
N VAL A 264 0.63 15.44 -3.27
CA VAL A 264 2.06 15.27 -3.58
C VAL A 264 2.26 14.81 -5.03
N TYR A 265 1.52 13.80 -5.48
CA TYR A 265 1.69 13.22 -6.82
C TYR A 265 1.23 14.17 -7.93
N TRP A 266 0.26 15.04 -7.65
CA TRP A 266 -0.12 16.13 -8.54
C TRP A 266 1.07 17.02 -8.91
N LEU A 267 1.95 17.32 -7.94
CA LEU A 267 3.15 18.12 -8.18
C LEU A 267 4.17 17.36 -9.03
N LEU A 268 4.33 16.06 -8.77
CA LEU A 268 5.21 15.19 -9.54
C LEU A 268 4.76 15.10 -11.00
N ASP A 269 3.45 15.04 -11.26
CA ASP A 269 2.90 15.04 -12.62
C ASP A 269 3.17 16.36 -13.36
N LYS A 270 3.11 17.49 -12.64
CA LYS A 270 3.26 18.83 -13.23
C LYS A 270 4.70 19.15 -13.58
N ASP A 271 5.61 18.88 -12.66
CA ASP A 271 7.03 19.17 -12.83
C ASP A 271 7.90 18.14 -12.07
N PRO A 272 8.29 17.05 -12.74
CA PRO A 272 9.17 16.04 -12.16
C PRO A 272 10.53 16.58 -11.68
N GLN A 273 11.02 17.70 -12.26
CA GLN A 273 12.32 18.27 -11.89
C GLN A 273 12.23 19.06 -10.58
N GLN A 274 11.14 19.82 -10.40
CA GLN A 274 10.87 20.49 -9.13
C GLN A 274 10.52 19.47 -8.02
N GLY A 275 9.93 18.35 -8.41
CA GLY A 275 9.50 17.30 -7.52
C GLY A 275 8.33 17.78 -6.65
N TRP A 276 8.18 17.21 -5.45
CA TRP A 276 7.07 17.55 -4.56
C TRP A 276 7.36 18.67 -3.57
N LYS A 277 8.52 19.35 -3.65
CA LYS A 277 8.91 20.44 -2.73
C LYS A 277 7.84 21.54 -2.53
N PRO A 278 7.04 21.95 -3.53
CA PRO A 278 5.96 22.92 -3.31
C PRO A 278 4.93 22.48 -2.26
N ALA A 279 4.78 21.19 -1.98
CA ALA A 279 3.90 20.70 -0.90
C ALA A 279 4.41 21.06 0.52
N THR A 280 5.59 21.66 0.65
CA THR A 280 6.05 22.24 1.92
C THR A 280 5.49 23.64 2.20
N ASP A 281 4.75 24.22 1.25
CA ASP A 281 4.09 25.51 1.35
C ASP A 281 2.57 25.33 1.55
N PRO A 282 1.95 25.95 2.58
CA PRO A 282 0.50 25.92 2.76
C PRO A 282 -0.30 26.41 1.55
N ALA A 283 0.25 27.31 0.72
CA ALA A 283 -0.42 27.85 -0.46
C ALA A 283 -0.78 26.75 -1.48
N HIS A 284 0.06 25.74 -1.64
CA HIS A 284 -0.25 24.56 -2.47
C HIS A 284 -1.49 23.84 -1.95
N TRP A 285 -1.53 23.57 -0.65
CA TRP A 285 -2.61 22.84 -0.01
C TRP A 285 -3.93 23.60 0.01
N ILE A 286 -3.90 24.93 0.13
CA ILE A 286 -5.11 25.76 0.00
C ILE A 286 -5.76 25.50 -1.37
N CYS A 287 -4.98 25.60 -2.45
CA CYS A 287 -5.48 25.37 -3.80
C CYS A 287 -5.90 23.90 -4.01
N PHE A 288 -5.13 22.95 -3.50
CA PHE A 288 -5.40 21.53 -3.68
C PHE A 288 -6.66 21.06 -2.93
N LEU A 289 -6.84 21.50 -1.68
CA LEU A 289 -8.03 21.16 -0.87
C LEU A 289 -9.31 21.72 -1.49
N ASP A 290 -9.26 22.94 -2.04
CA ASP A 290 -10.38 23.53 -2.79
C ASP A 290 -10.70 22.74 -4.06
N ALA A 291 -9.67 22.34 -4.84
CA ALA A 291 -9.87 21.47 -6.00
C ALA A 291 -10.48 20.12 -5.61
N ARG A 292 -9.99 19.50 -4.53
CA ARG A 292 -10.52 18.22 -4.01
C ARG A 292 -11.98 18.35 -3.56
N ASP A 293 -12.36 19.45 -2.92
CA ASP A 293 -13.76 19.69 -2.51
C ASP A 293 -14.70 19.80 -3.71
N ARG A 294 -14.28 20.54 -4.74
CA ARG A 294 -15.03 20.67 -6.00
C ARG A 294 -15.16 19.32 -6.70
N PHE A 295 -14.09 18.54 -6.75
CA PHE A 295 -14.14 17.19 -7.32
C PHE A 295 -15.16 16.29 -6.63
N ILE A 296 -15.19 16.25 -5.28
CA ILE A 296 -16.19 15.47 -4.54
C ILE A 296 -17.60 16.02 -4.76
N ALA A 297 -17.77 17.35 -4.83
CA ALA A 297 -19.05 17.98 -5.13
C ALA A 297 -19.58 17.59 -6.52
N ASP A 298 -18.73 17.57 -7.55
CA ASP A 298 -19.10 17.16 -8.90
C ASP A 298 -19.56 15.69 -8.94
N ILE A 299 -18.87 14.81 -8.19
CA ILE A 299 -19.29 13.40 -8.07
C ILE A 299 -20.65 13.31 -7.36
N LEU A 300 -20.84 14.04 -6.27
CA LEU A 300 -22.11 14.08 -5.53
C LEU A 300 -23.27 14.51 -6.43
N ASP A 301 -23.07 15.52 -7.26
CA ASP A 301 -24.10 15.99 -8.18
C ASP A 301 -24.44 14.93 -9.22
N ARG A 302 -23.45 14.22 -9.78
CA ARG A 302 -23.72 13.07 -10.68
C ARG A 302 -24.44 11.93 -9.95
N VAL A 303 -24.04 11.59 -8.72
CA VAL A 303 -24.72 10.55 -7.92
C VAL A 303 -26.19 10.91 -7.68
N ARG A 304 -26.50 12.19 -7.45
CA ARG A 304 -27.88 12.65 -7.21
C ARG A 304 -28.78 12.57 -8.45
N GLN A 305 -28.20 12.54 -9.65
CA GLN A 305 -28.94 12.31 -10.89
C GLN A 305 -29.28 10.83 -11.14
N LEU A 306 -28.71 9.90 -10.36
CA LEU A 306 -29.08 8.48 -10.44
C LEU A 306 -30.51 8.24 -9.91
N PRO A 307 -31.20 7.16 -10.30
CA PRO A 307 -32.57 6.87 -9.84
C PRO A 307 -32.73 6.91 -8.31
N VAL A 308 -33.82 7.54 -7.84
CA VAL A 308 -34.06 7.85 -6.41
C VAL A 308 -34.18 6.59 -5.53
N ASP A 309 -34.76 5.52 -6.07
CA ASP A 309 -35.01 4.29 -5.31
C ASP A 309 -33.76 3.40 -5.16
N ASP A 310 -32.64 3.80 -5.78
CA ASP A 310 -31.41 3.02 -5.77
C ASP A 310 -30.71 3.03 -4.39
N ARG A 311 -30.62 1.84 -3.76
CA ARG A 311 -29.85 1.65 -2.52
C ARG A 311 -28.37 1.98 -2.74
N ARG A 312 -27.81 1.69 -3.92
CA ARG A 312 -26.43 1.99 -4.31
C ARG A 312 -26.20 3.50 -4.31
N ARG A 313 -27.14 4.28 -4.89
CA ARG A 313 -27.11 5.75 -4.84
C ARG A 313 -27.00 6.26 -3.41
N ARG A 314 -27.87 5.82 -2.51
CA ARG A 314 -27.86 6.26 -1.10
C ARG A 314 -26.54 5.92 -0.39
N ALA A 315 -25.98 4.75 -0.67
CA ALA A 315 -24.69 4.33 -0.13
C ALA A 315 -23.54 5.21 -0.66
N MET A 316 -23.49 5.47 -1.98
CA MET A 316 -22.52 6.37 -2.61
C MET A 316 -22.61 7.78 -2.04
N GLU A 317 -23.81 8.37 -1.99
CA GLU A 317 -24.01 9.72 -1.47
C GLU A 317 -23.57 9.84 -0.02
N SER A 318 -23.93 8.86 0.83
CA SER A 318 -23.52 8.86 2.24
C SER A 318 -22.00 8.76 2.41
N SER A 319 -21.33 7.92 1.61
CA SER A 319 -19.88 7.78 1.63
C SER A 319 -19.16 9.05 1.15
N LEU A 320 -19.65 9.68 0.08
CA LEU A 320 -19.09 10.93 -0.44
C LEU A 320 -19.27 12.09 0.55
N LEU A 321 -20.44 12.20 1.19
CA LEU A 321 -20.65 13.18 2.27
C LEU A 321 -19.74 12.92 3.46
N ALA A 322 -19.46 11.65 3.76
CA ALA A 322 -18.55 11.27 4.84
C ALA A 322 -17.09 11.66 4.50
N ALA A 323 -16.61 11.39 3.29
CA ALA A 323 -15.31 11.86 2.80
C ALA A 323 -15.22 13.38 2.79
N ARG A 324 -16.20 14.09 2.21
CA ARG A 324 -16.23 15.55 2.17
C ARG A 324 -16.24 16.20 3.56
N GLY A 325 -17.02 15.65 4.48
CA GLY A 325 -17.02 16.09 5.88
C GLY A 325 -15.68 15.86 6.58
N ARG A 326 -14.90 14.86 6.15
CA ARG A 326 -13.53 14.68 6.61
C ARG A 326 -12.58 15.71 5.98
N LEU A 327 -12.71 15.95 4.68
CA LEU A 327 -11.91 16.92 3.93
C LEU A 327 -11.97 18.32 4.56
N HIS A 328 -13.16 18.78 4.96
CA HIS A 328 -13.34 20.09 5.62
C HIS A 328 -12.66 20.24 6.98
N ARG A 329 -12.11 19.16 7.54
CA ARG A 329 -11.33 19.19 8.78
C ARG A 329 -9.82 19.20 8.53
N ILE A 330 -9.39 19.03 7.28
CA ILE A 330 -7.98 19.01 6.90
C ILE A 330 -7.54 20.45 6.66
N GLU A 331 -6.57 20.92 7.45
CA GLU A 331 -6.00 22.25 7.30
C GLU A 331 -4.74 22.22 6.43
N PRO A 332 -4.47 23.27 5.63
CA PRO A 332 -3.24 23.38 4.84
C PRO A 332 -1.96 23.19 5.66
N ASP A 333 -1.88 23.83 6.83
CA ASP A 333 -0.72 23.73 7.72
C ASP A 333 -0.54 22.31 8.29
N PHE A 334 -1.63 21.57 8.48
CA PHE A 334 -1.58 20.18 8.92
C PHE A 334 -0.93 19.29 7.86
N CYS A 335 -1.20 19.53 6.57
CA CYS A 335 -0.58 18.79 5.47
C CYS A 335 0.94 19.04 5.41
N VAL A 336 1.36 20.30 5.58
CA VAL A 336 2.77 20.67 5.67
C VAL A 336 3.43 20.03 6.90
N ALA A 337 2.77 20.08 8.06
CA ALA A 337 3.27 19.46 9.29
C ALA A 337 3.41 17.95 9.14
N TYR A 338 2.47 17.30 8.45
CA TYR A 338 2.53 15.87 8.17
C TYR A 338 3.73 15.52 7.30
N LEU A 339 3.98 16.24 6.20
CA LEU A 339 5.15 15.98 5.34
C LEU A 339 6.48 16.21 6.07
N LYS A 340 6.55 17.21 6.95
CA LYS A 340 7.73 17.42 7.82
C LYS A 340 7.94 16.24 8.77
N ALA A 341 6.86 15.77 9.42
CA ALA A 341 6.92 14.61 10.30
C ALA A 341 7.31 13.33 9.54
N TRP A 342 6.82 13.17 8.31
CA TRP A 342 7.18 12.04 7.45
C TRP A 342 8.67 12.06 7.05
N LEU A 343 9.23 13.23 6.68
CA LEU A 343 10.66 13.38 6.41
C LEU A 343 11.53 13.04 7.64
N GLU A 344 11.09 13.44 8.83
CA GLU A 344 11.74 13.07 10.10
C GLU A 344 11.71 11.54 10.30
N ASP A 345 10.55 10.93 10.07
CA ASP A 345 10.37 9.49 10.21
C ASP A 345 11.21 8.68 9.21
N ARG A 346 11.46 9.20 8.00
CA ARG A 346 12.38 8.56 7.05
C ARG A 346 13.80 8.45 7.62
N ARG A 347 14.29 9.51 8.25
CA ARG A 347 15.63 9.50 8.88
C ARG A 347 15.67 8.51 10.03
N ARG A 348 14.68 8.60 10.92
CA ARG A 348 14.53 7.69 12.06
C ARG A 348 14.44 6.23 11.64
N TRP A 349 13.75 5.95 10.53
CA TRP A 349 13.67 4.63 9.94
C TRP A 349 15.00 4.14 9.37
N GLY A 350 15.74 4.99 8.66
CA GLY A 350 17.08 4.67 8.17
C GLY A 350 18.03 4.32 9.32
N ASP A 351 18.05 5.14 10.37
CA ASP A 351 18.86 4.89 11.57
C ASP A 351 18.47 3.58 12.27
N HIS A 352 17.16 3.32 12.37
CA HIS A 352 16.64 2.09 12.94
C HIS A 352 17.08 0.85 12.17
N LEU A 353 16.94 0.83 10.84
CA LEU A 353 17.38 -0.31 10.00
C LEU A 353 18.90 -0.52 10.04
N ASN A 354 19.68 0.56 10.17
CA ASN A 354 21.14 0.48 10.34
C ASN A 354 21.55 -0.15 11.68
N ALA A 355 20.74 0.04 12.73
CA ALA A 355 20.98 -0.56 14.04
C ALA A 355 20.55 -2.04 14.12
N ILE A 356 19.68 -2.50 13.21
CA ILE A 356 19.21 -3.88 13.17
C ILE A 356 20.30 -4.80 12.59
N PRO A 357 20.67 -5.90 13.28
CA PRO A 357 21.65 -6.86 12.79
C PRO A 357 21.07 -7.72 11.65
N GLN A 358 21.96 -8.38 10.91
CA GLN A 358 21.59 -9.53 10.07
C GLN A 358 21.84 -10.80 10.88
N LEU A 359 20.77 -11.53 11.20
CA LEU A 359 20.82 -12.77 11.99
C LEU A 359 20.76 -14.03 11.12
N GLY A 360 20.33 -13.91 9.87
CA GLY A 360 20.12 -15.06 8.98
C GLY A 360 18.87 -15.87 9.36
N PRO A 361 18.74 -17.12 8.87
CA PRO A 361 17.54 -17.93 8.99
C PRO A 361 17.41 -18.60 10.36
N HIS A 362 17.43 -17.82 11.44
CA HIS A 362 17.25 -18.28 12.82
C HIS A 362 15.95 -17.69 13.41
N PRO A 363 14.78 -18.30 13.13
CA PRO A 363 13.49 -17.70 13.43
C PRO A 363 13.31 -17.30 14.90
N GLN A 364 13.86 -18.06 15.85
CA GLN A 364 13.72 -17.73 17.28
C GLN A 364 14.38 -16.41 17.65
N ASP A 365 15.58 -16.12 17.12
CA ASP A 365 16.29 -14.88 17.42
C ASP A 365 15.71 -13.72 16.63
N VAL A 366 15.29 -13.97 15.39
CA VAL A 366 14.57 -13.00 14.56
C VAL A 366 13.27 -12.56 15.26
N MET A 367 12.45 -13.49 15.77
CA MET A 367 11.19 -13.14 16.43
C MET A 367 11.38 -12.31 17.70
N LYS A 368 12.47 -12.52 18.46
CA LYS A 368 12.79 -11.67 19.63
C LYS A 368 13.08 -10.24 19.20
N TRP A 369 13.73 -10.03 18.05
CA TRP A 369 14.03 -8.70 17.53
C TRP A 369 12.83 -7.96 16.95
N LEU A 370 11.74 -8.66 16.62
CA LEU A 370 10.52 -8.04 16.08
C LEU A 370 9.67 -7.34 17.15
N ILE A 371 10.01 -7.46 18.44
CA ILE A 371 9.27 -6.86 19.55
C ILE A 371 10.17 -5.97 20.40
N LYS A 372 9.58 -4.95 21.02
CA LYS A 372 10.28 -4.08 22.00
C LYS A 372 10.60 -4.87 23.26
N ASP A 373 11.65 -4.45 23.97
CA ASP A 373 11.99 -5.01 25.27
C ASP A 373 10.80 -4.91 26.24
N GLY A 374 10.44 -6.04 26.87
CA GLY A 374 9.32 -6.13 27.80
C GLY A 374 7.95 -6.30 27.14
N ALA A 375 7.84 -6.30 25.81
CA ALA A 375 6.60 -6.62 25.12
C ALA A 375 6.27 -8.12 25.16
N THR A 376 5.01 -8.46 24.89
CA THR A 376 4.56 -9.86 24.83
C THR A 376 5.17 -10.57 23.62
N THR A 377 5.62 -11.81 23.79
CA THR A 377 6.18 -12.58 22.68
C THR A 377 5.15 -12.84 21.59
N LEU A 378 5.54 -12.65 20.33
CA LEU A 378 4.68 -13.00 19.19
C LEU A 378 4.43 -14.50 19.16
N ARG A 379 3.20 -14.89 18.81
CA ARG A 379 2.90 -16.28 18.45
C ARG A 379 3.20 -16.47 16.98
N TRP A 380 3.89 -17.55 16.65
CA TRP A 380 4.31 -17.80 15.28
C TRP A 380 4.50 -19.30 15.01
N TRP A 381 4.42 -19.65 13.73
CA TRP A 381 4.52 -21.01 13.21
C TRP A 381 5.37 -20.99 11.95
N LYS A 382 6.05 -22.10 11.66
CA LYS A 382 6.91 -22.22 10.47
C LYS A 382 6.86 -23.62 9.86
N SER A 383 7.31 -23.73 8.61
CA SER A 383 7.65 -25.04 8.04
C SER A 383 8.88 -25.64 8.73
N LEU A 384 9.05 -26.97 8.61
CA LEU A 384 10.24 -27.66 9.12
C LEU A 384 11.52 -27.22 8.38
N ARG A 385 11.38 -26.86 7.11
CA ARG A 385 12.49 -26.49 6.21
C ARG A 385 12.89 -25.01 6.30
N PHE A 386 12.06 -24.16 6.90
CA PHE A 386 12.33 -22.72 7.12
C PHE A 386 13.45 -22.46 8.17
N ALA A 387 14.38 -23.39 8.41
CA ALA A 387 15.43 -23.25 9.43
C ALA A 387 16.71 -24.04 9.15
N TYR A 388 17.07 -24.23 7.88
CA TYR A 388 18.41 -24.68 7.50
C TYR A 388 19.01 -23.72 6.49
#